data_AF-A0A968CWN9-F1
#
_entry.id   AF-A0A968CWN9-F1
#
_cell.length_a   1.000
_cell.length_b   1.000
_cell.length_c   1.000
_cell.angle_alpha   90.00
_cell.angle_beta   90.00
_cell.angle_gamma   90.00
#
_symmetry.space_group_name_H-M   'P 1'
#
loop_
_entity.id
_entity.type
_entity.pdbx_description
1 polymer ?
#
loop_
_entity_poly.entity_id
_entity_poly.type
_entity_poly.pdbx_seq_one_letter_code
_entity_poly.pdbx_strand_id
1 'polypeptide(L)'
;MDRVKVISNRFFLPGLLFFILILLTTMPLYVQPYVVILLTTVIMYVILTLSWSIFSGPTRYISLASAAFFGVGVYVSAMLGQVLPLPVVIAVGGLVSL
;
A
#
# COMPACT_ATOMS: atom_id res chain seq x y z
N MET A 1 22.61 -34.14 12.22
CA MET A 1 21.52 -33.54 13.00
C MET A 1 21.52 -32.04 12.70
N ASP A 2 20.36 -31.39 12.64
CA ASP A 2 20.10 -30.00 12.16
C ASP A 2 19.73 -29.82 10.68
N ARG A 3 18.81 -30.66 10.21
CA ARG A 3 18.02 -30.41 9.00
C ARG A 3 16.56 -30.20 9.42
N VAL A 4 16.01 -29.02 9.10
CA VAL A 4 14.57 -28.70 8.99
C VAL A 4 13.79 -28.44 10.29
N LYS A 5 13.81 -27.17 10.74
CA LYS A 5 12.73 -26.56 11.57
C LYS A 5 12.18 -25.26 10.96
N VAL A 6 12.23 -25.12 9.63
CA VAL A 6 11.81 -23.91 8.89
C VAL A 6 10.37 -24.04 8.33
N ILE A 7 9.74 -25.21 8.42
CA ILE A 7 8.45 -25.50 7.78
C ILE A 7 7.24 -25.24 8.71
N SER A 8 7.45 -25.11 10.02
CA SER A 8 6.36 -24.93 10.99
C SER A 8 5.78 -23.50 11.05
N ASN A 9 6.54 -22.47 10.66
CA ASN A 9 6.10 -21.06 10.76
C ASN A 9 5.39 -20.53 9.50
N ARG A 10 5.34 -21.28 8.39
CA ARG A 10 4.67 -20.83 7.15
C ARG A 10 3.15 -20.65 7.31
N PHE A 11 2.52 -21.39 8.21
CA PHE A 11 1.08 -21.25 8.50
C PHE A 11 0.78 -20.14 9.53
N PHE A 12 1.73 -19.78 10.39
CA PHE A 12 1.53 -18.72 11.39
C PHE A 12 1.68 -17.31 10.78
N LEU A 13 2.55 -17.18 9.78
CA LEU A 13 2.77 -15.95 9.00
C LEU A 13 1.48 -15.36 8.39
N PRO A 14 0.64 -16.11 7.65
CA PRO A 14 -0.61 -15.56 7.11
C PRO A 14 -1.60 -15.17 8.21
N GLY A 15 -1.65 -15.91 9.31
CA GLY A 15 -2.50 -15.57 10.46
C GLY A 15 -2.10 -14.25 11.13
N LEU A 16 -0.79 -14.03 11.31
CA LEU A 16 -0.25 -12.78 11.84
C LEU A 16 -0.50 -11.60 10.89
N LEU A 17 -0.28 -11.80 9.57
CA LEU A 17 -0.54 -10.77 8.57
C LEU A 17 -2.03 -10.38 8.55
N PHE A 18 -2.92 -11.36 8.61
CA PHE A 18 -4.35 -11.12 8.64
C PHE A 18 -4.78 -10.35 9.89
N PHE A 19 -4.22 -10.68 11.05
CA PHE A 19 -4.44 -9.95 12.30
C PHE A 19 -3.98 -8.49 12.19
N ILE A 20 -2.80 -8.24 11.61
CA ILE A 20 -2.28 -6.89 11.39
C ILE A 20 -3.20 -6.10 10.45
N LEU A 21 -3.71 -6.70 9.37
CA LEU A 21 -4.62 -6.05 8.43
C LEU A 21 -5.96 -5.66 9.07
N ILE A 22 -6.51 -6.54 9.92
CA ILE A 22 -7.73 -6.23 10.69
C ILE A 22 -7.48 -5.07 11.65
N LEU A 23 -6.35 -5.08 12.36
CA LEU A 23 -5.99 -4.01 13.27
C LEU A 23 -5.88 -2.67 12.53
N LEU A 24 -5.18 -2.64 11.39
CA LEU A 24 -5.01 -1.43 10.58
C LEU A 24 -6.33 -0.90 10.01
N THR A 25 -7.23 -1.80 9.58
CA THR A 25 -8.56 -1.43 9.05
C THR A 25 -9.48 -0.86 10.11
N THR A 26 -9.42 -1.38 11.33
CA THR A 26 -10.28 -0.95 12.44
C THR A 26 -9.73 0.27 13.18
N MET A 27 -8.42 0.52 13.08
CA MET A 27 -7.76 1.67 13.67
C MET A 27 -8.42 3.03 13.37
N PRO A 28 -8.78 3.41 12.13
CA PRO A 28 -9.38 4.72 11.84
C PRO A 28 -10.70 5.00 12.56
N LEU A 29 -11.37 4.00 13.15
CA LEU A 29 -12.59 4.19 13.92
C LEU A 29 -12.35 4.71 15.35
N TYR A 30 -11.13 4.54 15.88
CA TYR A 30 -10.81 4.79 17.29
C TYR A 30 -9.77 5.89 17.53
N VAL A 31 -9.07 6.35 16.49
CA VAL A 31 -8.02 7.39 16.58
C VAL A 31 -8.42 8.71 15.93
N GLN A 32 -7.74 9.78 16.36
CA GLN A 32 -7.90 11.11 15.79
C GLN A 32 -7.56 11.14 14.28
N PRO A 33 -8.25 11.98 13.48
CA PRO A 33 -8.04 12.08 12.03
C PRO A 33 -6.59 12.34 11.62
N TYR A 34 -5.84 13.10 12.42
CA TYR A 34 -4.43 13.38 12.19
C TYR A 34 -3.58 12.09 12.12
N VAL A 35 -3.79 11.18 13.08
CA VAL A 35 -3.04 9.91 13.15
C VAL A 35 -3.36 9.03 11.94
N VAL A 36 -4.61 9.04 11.48
CA VAL A 36 -5.04 8.30 10.29
C VAL A 36 -4.33 8.82 9.04
N ILE A 37 -4.29 10.15 8.85
CA ILE A 37 -3.59 10.78 7.72
C ILE A 37 -2.09 10.49 7.80
N LEU A 38 -1.48 10.62 8.98
CA LEU A 38 -0.07 10.35 9.21
C LEU A 38 0.28 8.91 8.83
N LEU A 39 -0.43 7.92 9.38
CA LEU A 39 -0.18 6.51 9.12
C LEU A 39 -0.38 6.17 7.64
N THR A 40 -1.44 6.69 7.02
CA THR A 40 -1.70 6.49 5.59
C THR A 40 -0.56 7.06 4.75
N THR A 41 -0.05 8.24 5.09
CA THR A 41 1.07 8.89 4.40
C THR A 41 2.37 8.10 4.57
N VAL A 42 2.63 7.57 5.78
CA VAL A 42 3.80 6.73 6.05
C VAL A 42 3.74 5.45 5.21
N ILE A 43 2.59 4.74 5.21
CA ILE A 43 2.41 3.50 4.43
C ILE A 43 2.56 3.78 2.94
N MET A 44 2.00 4.88 2.44
CA MET A 44 2.16 5.33 1.04
C MET A 44 3.64 5.46 0.66
N TYR A 45 4.45 6.16 1.46
CA TYR A 45 5.89 6.29 1.19
C TYR A 45 6.66 4.98 1.33
N VAL A 46 6.26 4.09 2.25
CA VAL A 46 6.83 2.74 2.34
C VAL A 46 6.60 1.97 1.04
N ILE A 47 5.36 1.95 0.52
CA ILE A 47 5.02 1.27 -0.74
C ILE A 47 5.80 1.86 -1.92
N LEU A 48 5.91 3.19 -2.00
CA LEU A 48 6.69 3.86 -3.05
C LEU A 48 8.18 3.48 -2.97
N THR A 49 8.74 3.45 -1.77
CA THR A 49 10.14 3.08 -1.53
C THR A 49 10.40 1.62 -1.88
N LEU A 50 9.49 0.71 -1.51
CA LEU A 50 9.57 -0.71 -1.88
C LEU A 50 9.47 -0.90 -3.39
N SER A 51 8.53 -0.21 -4.04
CA SER A 51 8.39 -0.23 -5.50
C SER A 51 9.69 0.22 -6.16
N TRP A 52 10.26 1.34 -5.71
CA TRP A 52 11.53 1.85 -6.23
C TRP A 52 12.71 0.92 -5.94
N SER A 53 12.75 0.28 -4.77
CA SER A 53 13.78 -0.70 -4.40
C SER A 53 13.71 -1.97 -5.27
N ILE A 54 12.51 -2.46 -5.58
CA ILE A 54 12.31 -3.60 -6.47
C ILE A 54 12.73 -3.26 -7.90
N PHE A 55 12.39 -2.06 -8.38
CA PHE A 55 12.72 -1.64 -9.75
C PHE A 55 14.16 -1.20 -9.96
N SER A 56 14.78 -0.55 -8.97
CA SER A 56 16.11 0.08 -9.10
C SER A 56 17.22 -0.70 -8.39
N GLY A 57 16.87 -1.60 -7.47
CA GLY A 57 17.82 -2.37 -6.66
C GLY A 57 18.62 -3.40 -7.47
N PRO A 58 17.98 -4.44 -8.04
CA PRO A 58 18.70 -5.52 -8.73
C PRO A 58 19.27 -5.10 -10.10
N THR A 59 18.69 -4.10 -10.74
CA THR A 59 18.97 -3.72 -12.14
C THR A 59 19.80 -2.45 -12.30
N ARG A 60 20.03 -1.67 -11.23
CA ARG A 60 20.75 -0.38 -11.22
C ARG A 60 20.21 0.71 -12.16
N TYR A 61 18.99 0.56 -12.67
CA TYR A 61 18.31 1.59 -13.46
C TYR A 61 17.37 2.41 -12.58
N ILE A 62 17.42 3.73 -12.70
CA ILE A 62 16.45 4.63 -12.05
C ILE A 62 15.13 4.56 -12.82
N SER A 63 14.12 3.93 -12.23
CA SER A 63 12.75 3.95 -12.76
C SER A 63 11.99 5.14 -12.17
N LEU A 64 11.87 6.22 -12.97
CA LEU A 64 11.03 7.40 -12.66
C LEU A 64 9.53 7.15 -12.93
N ALA A 65 9.21 6.06 -13.62
CA ALA A 65 7.86 5.72 -14.03
C ALA A 65 6.91 5.58 -12.83
N SER A 66 7.34 4.95 -11.74
CA SER A 66 6.51 4.77 -10.54
C SER A 66 6.09 6.10 -9.90
N ALA A 67 7.01 7.07 -9.79
CA ALA A 67 6.71 8.39 -9.28
C ALA A 67 5.80 9.19 -10.23
N ALA A 68 6.03 9.10 -11.54
CA ALA A 68 5.21 9.76 -12.55
C ALA A 68 3.77 9.22 -12.56
N PHE A 69 3.58 7.90 -12.60
CA PHE A 69 2.25 7.28 -12.57
C PHE A 69 1.52 7.52 -11.25
N PHE A 70 2.23 7.48 -10.12
CA PHE A 70 1.65 7.83 -8.83
C PHE A 70 1.16 9.29 -8.81
N GLY A 71 1.97 10.23 -9.29
CA GLY A 71 1.60 11.65 -9.35
C GLY A 71 0.38 11.91 -10.23
N VAL A 72 0.34 11.32 -11.44
CA VAL A 72 -0.82 11.44 -12.34
C VAL A 72 -2.06 10.82 -11.71
N GLY A 73 -1.95 9.63 -11.11
CA GLY A 73 -3.07 8.96 -10.45
C GLY A 73 -3.66 9.78 -9.29
N VAL A 74 -2.81 10.39 -8.46
CA VAL A 74 -3.27 11.27 -7.36
C VAL A 74 -3.95 12.53 -7.91
N TYR A 75 -3.40 13.15 -8.96
CA TYR A 75 -4.00 14.33 -9.58
C TYR A 75 -5.38 14.03 -10.15
N VAL A 76 -5.52 12.94 -10.91
CA VAL A 76 -6.81 12.49 -11.45
C VAL A 76 -7.79 12.17 -10.31
N SER A 77 -7.33 11.51 -9.24
CA SER A 77 -8.16 11.19 -8.08
C SER A 77 -8.63 12.45 -7.34
N ALA A 78 -7.79 13.49 -7.24
CA ALA A 78 -8.15 14.76 -6.63
C ALA A 78 -9.20 15.51 -7.47
N MET A 79 -9.08 15.48 -8.80
CA MET A 79 -10.08 16.06 -9.70
C MET A 79 -11.41 15.29 -9.65
N LEU A 80 -11.37 13.96 -9.71
CA LEU A 80 -12.57 13.13 -9.61
C LEU A 80 -13.22 13.22 -8.22
N GLY A 81 -12.43 13.36 -7.16
CA GLY A 81 -12.93 13.50 -5.78
C GLY A 81 -13.74 14.77 -5.52
N GLN A 82 -13.70 15.76 -6.42
CA GLN A 82 -14.58 16.93 -6.35
C GLN A 82 -16.00 16.63 -6.84
N VAL A 83 -16.16 15.60 -7.68
CA VAL A 83 -17.44 15.26 -8.34
C VAL A 83 -18.02 13.95 -7.80
N LEU A 84 -17.16 12.99 -7.44
CA LEU A 84 -17.51 11.65 -7.01
C LEU A 84 -17.04 11.38 -5.58
N PRO A 85 -17.80 10.60 -4.79
CA PRO A 85 -17.35 10.19 -3.47
C PRO A 85 -16.13 9.27 -3.56
N LEU A 86 -15.20 9.40 -2.61
CA LEU A 86 -13.93 8.68 -2.56
C LEU A 86 -14.01 7.16 -2.88
N PRO A 87 -14.98 6.38 -2.35
CA PRO A 87 -15.07 4.95 -2.65
C PRO A 87 -15.29 4.65 -4.14
N VAL A 88 -16.05 5.50 -4.83
CA VAL A 88 -16.33 5.35 -6.26
C VAL A 88 -15.09 5.67 -7.08
N VAL A 89 -14.32 6.68 -6.69
CA VAL A 89 -13.04 7.01 -7.34
C VAL A 89 -12.06 5.85 -7.24
N ILE A 90 -11.98 5.21 -6.06
CA ILE A 90 -11.14 4.02 -5.85
C ILE A 90 -11.61 2.85 -6.73
N ALA A 91 -12.91 2.56 -6.77
CA ALA A 91 -13.46 1.47 -7.57
C ALA A 91 -13.21 1.66 -9.07
N VAL A 92 -13.46 2.87 -9.60
CA VAL A 92 -13.20 3.20 -11.00
C VAL A 92 -11.71 3.12 -11.33
N GLY A 93 -10.86 3.66 -10.46
CA GLY A 93 -9.40 3.55 -10.62
C GLY A 93 -8.92 2.10 -10.67
N GLY A 94 -9.47 1.24 -9.80
CA GLY A 94 -9.18 -0.20 -9.80
C GLY A 94 -9.63 -0.90 -11.08
N LEU A 95 -10.82 -0.58 -11.60
CA LEU A 95 -11.34 -1.15 -12.85
C LEU A 95 -10.53 -0.72 -14.09
N VAL A 96 -10.06 0.53 -14.13
CA VAL A 96 -9.26 1.06 -15.24
C VAL A 96 -7.83 0.51 -15.24
N SER A 97 -7.29 0.18 -14.06
CA SER A 97 -5.94 -0.35 -13.91
C SER A 97 -5.80 -1.85 -14.20
N LEU A 98 -6.91 -2.58 -14.31
CA LEU A 98 -6.97 -4.03 -14.48
C LEU A 98 -6.87 -4.41 -15.97
#